data_AF-A0AAU5QCE8-F1
#
_entry.id   AF-A0AAU5QCE8-F1
#
_cell.length_a   1.000
_cell.length_b   1.000
_cell.length_c   1.000
_cell.angle_alpha   90.00
_cell.angle_beta   90.00
_cell.angle_gamma   90.00
#
_symmetry.space_group_name_H-M   'P 1'
#
loop_
_entity.id
_entity.type
_entity.pdbx_description
1 polymer ?
#
loop_
_entity_poly.entity_id
_entity_poly.type
_entity_poly.pdbx_seq_one_letter_code
_entity_poly.pdbx_strand_id
1 'polypeptide(L)'
;MRRRIGCLNAGVNERDVHDVLDVLHVFCGADGRNGNALGVVRDPRVCPDRTSRQALAAELGFSETVFVDDPERGVVDIYTPSTRLPFAGHPLVGVAWLLDLESVSAPAGEVWARNDGEFTWITARAEWAPPRLIEQYASADDVDALPTPPPGEGWLYAWAWEDEAAGRVRARGFPRRGDGIAEDEATGAAALLLTEQLGRALNITQGRGSQILTAPGPDGEIEIGGRVRLEALAPPAPIPASVLAQPAPTPMRIRMAPIKRDAGSRPRLVPYTLRAEVMSPRE
;
A
#
# COMPACT_ATOMS: atom_id res chain seq x y z
N MET A 1 -6.19 19.02 -22.65
CA MET A 1 -7.21 18.21 -23.36
C MET A 1 -7.32 16.88 -22.62
N ARG A 2 -8.27 16.78 -21.68
CA ARG A 2 -8.45 15.60 -20.82
C ARG A 2 -9.04 14.46 -21.65
N ARG A 3 -8.30 13.35 -21.84
CA ARG A 3 -8.84 12.15 -22.48
C ARG A 3 -9.64 11.36 -21.44
N ARG A 4 -10.95 11.26 -21.66
CA ARG A 4 -11.83 10.25 -21.07
C ARG A 4 -11.72 8.98 -21.89
N ILE A 5 -11.30 7.87 -21.28
CA ILE A 5 -11.54 6.47 -21.69
C ILE A 5 -11.47 5.70 -20.36
N GLY A 6 -12.42 4.89 -19.90
CA GLY A 6 -13.45 4.16 -20.61
C GLY A 6 -13.28 2.66 -20.36
N CYS A 7 -13.43 2.21 -19.10
CA CYS A 7 -13.77 0.83 -18.75
C CYS A 7 -14.13 0.74 -17.24
N LEU A 8 -15.28 1.30 -16.87
CA LEU A 8 -15.96 1.00 -15.62
C LEU A 8 -17.06 0.00 -15.94
N ASN A 9 -16.77 -1.29 -15.76
CA ASN A 9 -17.83 -2.25 -15.50
C ASN A 9 -17.90 -2.41 -13.97
N ALA A 10 -18.99 -1.89 -13.41
CA ALA A 10 -19.42 -1.95 -12.01
C ALA A 10 -18.63 -1.12 -10.97
N GLY A 11 -18.88 0.19 -10.95
CA GLY A 11 -19.36 0.89 -9.75
C GLY A 11 -18.48 0.94 -8.50
N VAL A 12 -17.24 1.40 -8.61
CA VAL A 12 -16.47 1.89 -7.45
C VAL A 12 -16.18 3.37 -7.69
N ASN A 13 -16.72 4.26 -6.86
CA ASN A 13 -16.38 5.70 -6.93
C ASN A 13 -14.99 5.93 -6.33
N GLU A 14 -14.27 6.96 -6.79
CA GLU A 14 -13.02 7.45 -6.18
C GLU A 14 -13.16 7.71 -4.65
N ARG A 15 -14.38 8.03 -4.18
CA ARG A 15 -14.70 8.17 -2.76
C ARG A 15 -14.70 6.85 -1.99
N ASP A 16 -15.07 5.74 -2.62
CA ASP A 16 -15.18 4.44 -1.95
C ASP A 16 -13.79 3.86 -1.66
N VAL A 17 -12.79 4.14 -2.51
CA VAL A 17 -11.40 3.69 -2.32
C VAL A 17 -10.73 4.42 -1.15
N HIS A 18 -10.98 5.72 -0.97
CA HIS A 18 -10.43 6.49 0.14
C HIS A 18 -11.01 6.08 1.51
N ASP A 19 -12.22 5.52 1.55
CA ASP A 19 -12.84 5.03 2.78
C ASP A 19 -12.35 3.62 3.19
N VAL A 20 -11.64 2.90 2.31
CA VAL A 20 -11.17 1.51 2.56
C VAL A 20 -9.65 1.31 2.47
N LEU A 21 -8.91 2.37 2.15
CA LEU A 21 -7.45 2.35 2.01
C LEU A 21 -6.80 2.84 3.29
N ASP A 22 -6.07 1.96 3.95
CA ASP A 22 -5.12 2.34 4.99
C ASP A 22 -3.75 2.56 4.36
N VAL A 23 -3.06 3.62 4.78
CA VAL A 23 -1.69 3.88 4.36
C VAL A 23 -0.76 3.69 5.56
N LEU A 24 0.20 2.78 5.43
CA LEU A 24 1.18 2.49 6.46
C LEU A 24 2.57 2.99 6.03
N HIS A 25 3.38 3.35 7.02
CA HIS A 25 4.82 3.46 6.89
C HIS A 25 5.47 2.29 7.64
N VAL A 26 6.06 1.36 6.90
CA VAL A 26 6.70 0.15 7.45
C VAL A 26 8.21 0.34 7.51
N PHE A 27 8.85 -0.18 8.57
CA PHE A 27 10.29 -0.02 8.83
C PHE A 27 10.68 1.43 9.18
N CYS A 28 9.82 2.13 9.92
CA CYS A 28 10.13 3.47 10.41
C CYS A 28 11.42 3.49 11.24
N GLY A 29 12.18 4.58 11.12
CA GLY A 29 13.35 4.84 11.95
C GLY A 29 13.00 4.93 13.44
N ALA A 30 14.02 4.93 14.31
CA ALA A 30 13.82 4.98 15.77
C ALA A 30 13.12 6.27 16.26
N ASP A 31 13.16 7.34 15.48
CA ASP A 31 12.43 8.59 15.73
C ASP A 31 10.99 8.58 15.20
N GLY A 32 10.54 7.44 14.65
CA GLY A 32 9.23 7.26 14.05
C GLY A 32 9.04 7.95 12.70
N ARG A 33 10.12 8.46 12.07
CA ARG A 33 10.09 9.02 10.72
C ARG A 33 10.46 7.98 9.67
N ASN A 34 10.38 8.39 8.39
CA ASN A 34 10.64 7.54 7.24
C ASN A 34 9.68 6.32 7.19
N GLY A 35 10.18 5.15 6.83
CA GLY A 35 9.38 3.97 6.55
C GLY A 35 8.85 3.97 5.12
N ASN A 36 8.78 2.78 4.54
CA ASN A 36 8.26 2.58 3.20
C ASN A 36 6.73 2.64 3.20
N ALA A 37 6.18 3.43 2.29
CA ALA A 37 4.75 3.64 2.18
C ALA A 37 4.08 2.41 1.56
N LEU A 38 3.03 1.93 2.22
CA LEU A 38 2.28 0.74 1.86
C LEU A 38 0.80 1.07 1.84
N GLY A 39 0.15 0.83 0.69
CA GLY A 39 -1.31 0.85 0.61
C GLY A 39 -1.90 -0.50 1.02
N VAL A 40 -2.89 -0.51 1.92
CA VAL A 40 -3.61 -1.73 2.33
C VAL A 40 -5.11 -1.55 2.06
N VAL A 41 -5.66 -2.37 1.17
CA VAL A 41 -7.09 -2.42 0.85
C VAL A 41 -7.71 -3.60 1.60
N ARG A 42 -8.49 -3.30 2.64
CA ARG A 42 -9.09 -4.32 3.51
C ARG A 42 -10.43 -4.87 3.03
N ASP A 43 -11.11 -4.17 2.12
CA ASP A 43 -12.38 -4.64 1.54
C ASP A 43 -12.14 -5.35 0.20
N PRO A 44 -12.21 -6.69 0.13
CA PRO A 44 -11.95 -7.44 -1.09
C PRO A 44 -12.99 -7.16 -2.19
N ARG A 45 -14.14 -6.54 -1.87
CA ARG A 45 -15.20 -6.22 -2.83
C ARG A 45 -14.87 -5.01 -3.70
N VAL A 46 -13.94 -4.16 -3.26
CA VAL A 46 -13.52 -2.95 -3.97
C VAL A 46 -12.70 -3.29 -5.22
N CYS A 47 -11.87 -4.33 -5.14
CA CYS A 47 -11.07 -4.83 -6.27
C CYS A 47 -11.15 -6.38 -6.30
N PRO A 48 -12.23 -6.95 -6.84
CA PRO A 48 -12.50 -8.38 -6.75
C PRO A 48 -11.63 -9.24 -7.68
N ASP A 49 -10.96 -8.64 -8.67
CA ASP A 49 -10.19 -9.36 -9.68
C ASP A 49 -8.77 -8.80 -9.87
N ARG A 50 -7.88 -9.61 -10.44
CA ARG A 50 -6.46 -9.24 -10.59
C ARG A 50 -6.23 -8.01 -11.48
N THR A 51 -7.11 -7.75 -12.44
CA THR A 51 -6.98 -6.62 -13.37
C THR A 51 -7.30 -5.32 -12.64
N SER A 52 -8.40 -5.28 -11.88
CA SER A 52 -8.76 -4.12 -11.06
C SER A 52 -7.72 -3.83 -9.98
N ARG A 53 -7.20 -4.87 -9.31
CA ARG A 53 -6.09 -4.75 -8.33
C ARG A 53 -4.83 -4.13 -8.93
N GLN A 54 -4.39 -4.62 -10.09
CA GLN A 54 -3.19 -4.09 -10.76
C GLN A 54 -3.38 -2.64 -11.20
N ALA A 55 -4.57 -2.30 -11.72
CA ALA A 55 -4.89 -0.92 -12.11
C ALA A 55 -4.87 0.03 -10.92
N LEU A 56 -5.45 -0.37 -9.79
CA LEU A 56 -5.44 0.44 -8.57
C LEU A 56 -4.02 0.59 -8.01
N ALA A 57 -3.22 -0.48 -7.95
CA ALA A 57 -1.83 -0.39 -7.49
C ALA A 57 -1.00 0.56 -8.37
N ALA A 58 -1.23 0.55 -9.69
CA ALA A 58 -0.60 1.48 -10.63
C ALA A 58 -1.03 2.93 -10.41
N GLU A 59 -2.31 3.16 -10.09
CA GLU A 59 -2.87 4.48 -9.82
C GLU A 59 -2.35 5.06 -8.49
N LEU A 60 -2.29 4.24 -7.44
CA LEU A 60 -1.82 4.65 -6.12
C LEU A 60 -0.32 4.96 -6.09
N GLY A 61 0.48 4.22 -6.86
CA GLY A 61 1.91 4.50 -7.02
C GLY A 61 2.77 4.23 -5.78
N PHE A 62 2.25 3.52 -4.76
CA PHE A 62 3.05 3.01 -3.65
C PHE A 62 4.07 1.97 -4.15
N SER A 63 5.13 1.71 -3.37
CA SER A 63 6.07 0.63 -3.69
C SER A 63 5.33 -0.70 -3.84
N GLU A 64 4.40 -0.95 -2.93
CA GLU A 64 3.48 -2.06 -2.98
C GLU A 64 2.09 -1.65 -2.46
N THR A 65 1.07 -2.30 -2.99
CA THR A 65 -0.31 -2.29 -2.49
C THR A 65 -0.72 -3.72 -2.17
N VAL A 66 -1.30 -3.93 -0.98
CA VAL A 66 -1.80 -5.22 -0.53
C VAL A 66 -3.32 -5.22 -0.52
N PHE A 67 -3.89 -6.29 -1.05
CA PHE A 67 -5.32 -6.59 -0.99
C PHE A 67 -5.54 -7.72 0.01
N VAL A 68 -6.34 -7.47 1.03
CA VAL A 68 -6.68 -8.47 2.05
C VAL A 68 -7.91 -9.24 1.57
N ASP A 69 -7.72 -10.52 1.26
CA ASP A 69 -8.77 -11.42 0.79
C ASP A 69 -9.56 -12.03 1.97
N ASP A 70 -8.86 -12.33 3.07
CA ASP A 70 -9.45 -12.84 4.30
C ASP A 70 -8.72 -12.20 5.49
N PRO A 71 -9.31 -11.18 6.16
CA PRO A 71 -8.66 -10.48 7.26
C PRO A 71 -8.53 -11.33 8.53
N GLU A 72 -9.41 -12.33 8.74
CA GLU A 72 -9.33 -13.21 9.92
C GLU A 72 -8.21 -14.24 9.76
N ARG A 73 -7.95 -14.67 8.52
CA ARG A 73 -6.90 -15.65 8.20
C ARG A 73 -5.62 -15.04 7.63
N GLY A 74 -5.55 -13.71 7.51
CA GLY A 74 -4.42 -13.01 6.93
C GLY A 74 -4.12 -13.39 5.47
N VAL A 75 -5.12 -13.80 4.67
CA VAL A 75 -4.89 -14.15 3.26
C VAL A 75 -4.78 -12.87 2.45
N VAL A 76 -3.69 -12.72 1.71
CA VAL A 76 -3.38 -11.47 0.99
C VAL A 76 -2.90 -11.68 -0.43
N ASP A 77 -3.03 -10.63 -1.24
CA ASP A 77 -2.45 -10.52 -2.57
C ASP A 77 -1.65 -9.22 -2.71
N ILE A 78 -0.47 -9.29 -3.32
CA ILE A 78 0.54 -8.22 -3.29
C ILE A 78 0.84 -7.73 -4.70
N TYR A 79 0.84 -6.41 -4.88
CA TYR A 79 1.06 -5.77 -6.18
C TYR A 79 2.03 -4.60 -6.06
N THR A 80 3.00 -4.51 -6.96
CA THR A 80 3.65 -3.25 -7.30
C THR A 80 2.80 -2.50 -8.33
N PRO A 81 3.15 -1.26 -8.70
CA PRO A 81 2.49 -0.55 -9.80
C PRO A 81 2.53 -1.29 -11.14
N SER A 82 3.47 -2.23 -11.32
CA SER A 82 3.74 -2.89 -12.59
C SER A 82 3.46 -4.40 -12.60
N THR A 83 3.47 -5.08 -11.45
CA THR A 83 3.26 -6.53 -11.39
C THR A 83 2.72 -7.01 -10.05
N ARG A 84 2.03 -8.16 -10.09
CA ARG A 84 1.76 -8.99 -8.91
C ARG A 84 3.05 -9.63 -8.40
N LEU A 85 3.20 -9.73 -7.08
CA LEU A 85 4.33 -10.39 -6.41
C LEU A 85 3.86 -11.63 -5.65
N PRO A 86 4.65 -12.72 -5.64
CA PRO A 86 4.35 -13.87 -4.78
C PRO A 86 4.66 -13.60 -3.31
N PHE A 87 5.60 -12.69 -3.03
CA PHE A 87 6.06 -12.32 -1.69
C PHE A 87 6.65 -10.91 -1.70
N ALA A 88 6.48 -10.18 -0.59
CA ALA A 88 7.21 -8.97 -0.28
C ALA A 88 7.32 -8.82 1.25
N GLY A 89 8.52 -8.47 1.75
CA GLY A 89 8.77 -8.42 3.20
C GLY A 89 7.99 -7.31 3.91
N HIS A 90 8.24 -6.04 3.58
CA HIS A 90 7.59 -4.91 4.26
C HIS A 90 6.05 -4.94 4.17
N PRO A 91 5.42 -5.37 3.05
CA PRO A 91 3.97 -5.46 2.99
C PRO A 91 3.38 -6.43 4.02
N LEU A 92 4.01 -7.59 4.21
CA LEU A 92 3.54 -8.59 5.17
C LEU A 92 3.74 -8.16 6.63
N VAL A 93 4.85 -7.46 6.94
CA VAL A 93 5.04 -6.83 8.26
C VAL A 93 3.94 -5.80 8.53
N GLY A 94 3.62 -4.96 7.54
CA GLY A 94 2.57 -3.94 7.67
C GLY A 94 1.18 -4.54 7.89
N VAL A 95 0.83 -5.58 7.14
CA VAL A 95 -0.47 -6.27 7.31
C VAL A 95 -0.57 -6.95 8.67
N ALA A 96 0.47 -7.69 9.09
CA ALA A 96 0.49 -8.35 10.38
C ALA A 96 0.28 -7.35 11.53
N TRP A 97 0.92 -6.18 11.46
CA TRP A 97 0.73 -5.10 12.43
C TRP A 97 -0.67 -4.49 12.38
N LEU A 98 -1.18 -4.17 11.19
CA LEU A 98 -2.48 -3.49 11.02
C LEU A 98 -3.66 -4.35 11.50
N LEU A 99 -3.57 -5.65 11.26
CA LEU A 99 -4.65 -6.60 11.56
C LEU A 99 -4.42 -7.38 12.87
N ASP A 100 -3.31 -7.14 13.56
CA ASP A 100 -2.90 -7.85 14.80
C ASP A 100 -2.90 -9.38 14.63
N LEU A 101 -2.21 -9.85 13.60
CA LEU A 101 -2.20 -11.26 13.20
C LEU A 101 -0.94 -12.00 13.69
N GLU A 102 -1.10 -13.28 14.03
CA GLU A 102 0.01 -14.19 14.33
C GLU A 102 0.58 -14.88 13.07
N SER A 103 -0.14 -14.83 11.94
CA SER A 103 0.36 -15.28 10.64
C SER A 103 -0.29 -14.52 9.48
N VAL A 104 0.40 -14.46 8.34
CA VAL A 104 -0.10 -13.87 7.09
C VAL A 104 0.19 -14.83 5.95
N SER A 105 -0.82 -15.16 5.14
CA SER A 105 -0.72 -16.08 4.01
C SER A 105 -0.58 -15.32 2.69
N ALA A 106 0.65 -15.24 2.18
CA ALA A 106 0.96 -14.71 0.86
C ALA A 106 0.94 -15.81 -0.22
N PRO A 107 0.95 -15.48 -1.52
CA PRO A 107 0.99 -16.49 -2.57
C PRO A 107 2.22 -17.41 -2.54
N ALA A 108 3.35 -16.96 -1.98
CA ALA A 108 4.55 -17.79 -1.78
C ALA A 108 4.44 -18.77 -0.61
N GLY A 109 3.59 -18.48 0.38
CA GLY A 109 3.48 -19.24 1.62
C GLY A 109 3.01 -18.41 2.81
N GLU A 110 2.77 -19.09 3.91
CA GLU A 110 2.47 -18.48 5.21
C GLU A 110 3.75 -17.96 5.87
N VAL A 111 3.69 -16.75 6.42
CA VAL A 111 4.70 -16.20 7.32
C VAL A 111 4.13 -16.15 8.73
N TRP A 112 4.92 -16.53 9.73
CA TRP A 112 4.59 -16.31 11.13
C TRP A 112 4.92 -14.87 11.50
N ALA A 113 4.08 -14.27 12.34
CA ALA A 113 4.24 -12.90 12.81
C ALA A 113 4.22 -12.83 14.33
N ARG A 114 4.98 -11.88 14.88
CA ARG A 114 4.96 -11.57 16.32
C ARG A 114 5.19 -10.09 16.55
N ASN A 115 4.55 -9.58 17.58
CA ASN A 115 4.78 -8.23 18.10
C ASN A 115 5.73 -8.30 19.30
N ASP A 116 6.74 -7.44 19.32
CA ASP A 116 7.73 -7.33 20.39
C ASP A 116 8.02 -5.86 20.68
N GLY A 117 7.32 -5.33 21.70
CA GLY A 117 7.35 -3.91 22.02
C GLY A 117 6.86 -3.05 20.86
N GLU A 118 7.76 -2.24 20.30
CA GLU A 118 7.49 -1.35 19.17
C GLU A 118 7.74 -2.00 17.79
N PHE A 119 8.19 -3.25 17.77
CA PHE A 119 8.55 -3.96 16.55
C PHE A 119 7.51 -5.02 16.18
N THR A 120 7.18 -5.09 14.90
CA THR A 120 6.51 -6.25 14.30
C THR A 120 7.52 -7.02 13.48
N TRP A 121 7.53 -8.33 13.69
CA TRP A 121 8.42 -9.28 13.04
C TRP A 121 7.60 -10.26 12.23
N ILE A 122 8.16 -10.69 11.09
CA ILE A 122 7.73 -11.88 10.38
C ILE A 122 8.90 -12.83 10.16
N THR A 123 8.62 -14.11 9.98
CA THR A 123 9.59 -15.11 9.57
C THR A 123 9.35 -15.51 8.11
N ALA A 124 10.37 -15.41 7.25
CA ALA A 124 10.27 -15.68 5.83
C ALA A 124 11.51 -16.41 5.27
N ARG A 125 11.40 -16.95 4.06
CA ARG A 125 12.51 -17.56 3.34
C ARG A 125 13.06 -16.63 2.28
N ALA A 126 14.38 -16.54 2.18
CA ALA A 126 15.04 -15.68 1.19
C ALA A 126 14.71 -16.10 -0.26
N GLU A 127 14.51 -17.39 -0.52
CA GLU A 127 14.14 -17.91 -1.85
C GLU A 127 12.77 -17.41 -2.37
N TRP A 128 11.91 -16.88 -1.50
CA TRP A 128 10.64 -16.26 -1.91
C TRP A 128 10.84 -14.84 -2.45
N ALA A 129 11.96 -14.19 -2.11
CA ALA A 129 12.27 -12.86 -2.60
C ALA A 129 12.68 -12.92 -4.08
N PRO A 130 12.13 -12.04 -4.95
CA PRO A 130 12.63 -11.92 -6.31
C PRO A 130 14.15 -11.62 -6.34
N PRO A 131 14.91 -12.19 -7.29
CA PRO A 131 16.35 -11.94 -7.40
C PRO A 131 16.68 -10.46 -7.52
N ARG A 132 17.76 -10.03 -6.85
CA ARG A 132 18.27 -8.65 -6.87
C ARG A 132 19.79 -8.67 -6.92
N LEU A 133 20.41 -7.68 -7.58
CA LEU A 133 21.85 -7.47 -7.47
C LEU A 133 22.14 -6.85 -6.09
N ILE A 134 22.79 -7.62 -5.22
CA ILE A 134 23.25 -7.16 -3.92
C ILE A 134 24.72 -6.78 -4.04
N GLU A 135 25.04 -5.49 -3.91
CA GLU A 135 26.38 -4.97 -4.20
C GLU A 135 26.95 -4.24 -3.00
N GLN A 136 28.10 -4.72 -2.52
CA GLN A 136 28.82 -4.11 -1.41
C GLN A 136 29.76 -2.99 -1.90
N TYR A 137 29.67 -1.83 -1.26
CA TYR A 137 30.50 -0.65 -1.47
C TYR A 137 31.55 -0.53 -0.35
N ALA A 138 32.59 0.26 -0.59
CA ALA A 138 33.70 0.38 0.35
C ALA A 138 33.32 1.13 1.64
N SER A 139 32.40 2.09 1.57
CA SER A 139 31.94 2.87 2.71
C SER A 139 30.47 3.30 2.59
N ALA A 140 29.87 3.67 3.72
CA ALA A 140 28.53 4.27 3.75
C ALA A 140 28.45 5.57 2.93
N ASP A 141 29.52 6.37 2.95
CA ASP A 141 29.63 7.60 2.16
C ASP A 141 29.57 7.31 0.65
N ASP A 142 30.19 6.21 0.18
CA ASP A 142 30.12 5.81 -1.22
C ASP A 142 28.70 5.40 -1.63
N VAL A 143 27.96 4.73 -0.74
CA VAL A 143 26.54 4.39 -0.95
C VAL A 143 25.69 5.67 -1.03
N ASP A 144 25.93 6.62 -0.13
CA ASP A 144 25.21 7.90 -0.11
C ASP A 144 25.52 8.79 -1.31
N ALA A 145 26.74 8.69 -1.86
CA ALA A 145 27.16 9.42 -3.05
C ALA A 145 26.55 8.91 -4.37
N LEU A 146 25.88 7.75 -4.38
CA LEU A 146 25.26 7.21 -5.59
C LEU A 146 24.16 8.15 -6.15
N PRO A 147 24.08 8.35 -7.48
CA PRO A 147 22.96 9.06 -8.09
C PRO A 147 21.65 8.27 -7.93
N THR A 148 20.49 8.94 -8.09
CA THR A 148 19.16 8.33 -7.92
C THR A 148 18.36 8.30 -9.24
N PRO A 149 18.18 7.12 -9.89
CA PRO A 149 18.91 5.88 -9.66
C PRO A 149 20.33 5.91 -10.26
N PRO A 150 21.26 5.06 -9.80
CA PRO A 150 22.54 4.90 -10.45
C PRO A 150 22.39 4.18 -11.80
N PRO A 151 23.27 4.43 -12.78
CA PRO A 151 23.18 3.80 -14.11
C PRO A 151 23.26 2.27 -14.00
N GLY A 152 22.55 1.58 -14.89
CA GLY A 152 22.49 0.11 -14.94
C GLY A 152 21.09 -0.39 -15.25
N GLU A 153 20.95 -1.71 -15.33
CA GLU A 153 19.68 -2.40 -15.56
C GLU A 153 19.28 -3.22 -14.33
N GLY A 154 17.98 -3.44 -14.17
CA GLY A 154 17.44 -4.25 -13.09
C GLY A 154 17.65 -3.69 -11.68
N TRP A 155 17.21 -4.46 -10.69
CA TRP A 155 17.32 -4.10 -9.29
C TRP A 155 18.78 -4.01 -8.83
N LEU A 156 19.15 -2.91 -8.18
CA LEU A 156 20.36 -2.77 -7.39
C LEU A 156 20.00 -2.55 -5.92
N TYR A 157 20.63 -3.30 -5.03
CA TYR A 157 20.66 -3.04 -3.61
C TYR A 157 22.11 -2.75 -3.21
N ALA A 158 22.43 -1.46 -3.14
CA ALA A 158 23.76 -0.99 -2.78
C ALA A 158 23.86 -0.92 -1.26
N TRP A 159 24.92 -1.48 -0.68
CA TRP A 159 25.10 -1.47 0.76
C TRP A 159 26.57 -1.37 1.16
N ALA A 160 26.83 -0.90 2.37
CA ALA A 160 28.16 -0.92 2.98
C ALA A 160 28.05 -1.13 4.49
N TRP A 161 29.11 -1.65 5.10
CA TRP A 161 29.21 -1.70 6.55
C TRP A 161 29.38 -0.29 7.12
N GLU A 162 28.53 0.08 8.08
CA GLU A 162 28.80 1.20 8.99
C GLU A 162 29.62 0.72 10.19
N ASP A 163 29.32 -0.50 10.65
CA ASP A 163 30.05 -1.21 11.70
C ASP A 163 29.80 -2.71 11.53
N GLU A 164 30.78 -3.39 10.93
CA GLU A 164 30.69 -4.81 10.67
C GLU A 164 30.64 -5.62 11.97
N ALA A 165 31.34 -5.24 13.04
CA ALA A 165 31.32 -5.99 14.28
C ALA A 165 29.91 -5.98 14.91
N ALA A 166 29.23 -4.83 14.85
CA ALA A 166 27.86 -4.67 15.34
C ALA A 166 26.76 -5.06 14.34
N GLY A 167 27.11 -5.45 13.11
CA GLY A 167 26.14 -5.78 12.06
C GLY A 167 25.34 -4.58 11.54
N ARG A 168 25.88 -3.35 11.66
CA ARG A 168 25.22 -2.13 11.17
C ARG A 168 25.55 -1.88 9.70
N VAL A 169 24.51 -1.71 8.90
CA VAL A 169 24.60 -1.58 7.44
C VAL A 169 23.92 -0.29 6.99
N ARG A 170 24.58 0.46 6.12
CA ARG A 170 23.95 1.50 5.30
C ARG A 170 23.52 0.88 3.97
N ALA A 171 22.29 1.09 3.55
CA ALA A 171 21.78 0.55 2.28
C ALA A 171 20.89 1.52 1.49
N ARG A 172 20.85 1.35 0.16
CA ARG A 172 19.93 2.03 -0.74
C ARG A 172 19.42 1.05 -1.80
N GLY A 173 18.10 1.05 -2.03
CA GLY A 173 17.44 0.14 -2.96
C GLY A 173 16.93 0.85 -4.21
N PHE A 174 17.37 0.40 -5.39
CA PHE A 174 17.03 1.01 -6.67
C PHE A 174 16.33 0.00 -7.58
N PRO A 175 15.00 0.12 -7.79
CA PRO A 175 14.27 -0.83 -8.62
C PRO A 175 14.61 -0.78 -10.11
N ARG A 176 14.95 0.41 -10.62
CA ARG A 176 15.24 0.70 -12.04
C ARG A 176 14.20 0.16 -13.04
N ARG A 177 12.93 0.09 -12.63
CA ARG A 177 11.83 -0.53 -13.40
C ARG A 177 10.98 0.44 -14.22
N GLY A 178 11.23 1.75 -14.10
CA GLY A 178 10.57 2.78 -14.92
C GLY A 178 9.12 3.10 -14.51
N ASP A 179 8.67 2.69 -13.33
CA ASP A 179 7.30 2.91 -12.83
C ASP A 179 7.18 4.08 -11.83
N GLY A 180 8.12 5.03 -11.91
CA GLY A 180 8.13 6.23 -11.06
C GLY A 180 8.88 6.10 -9.74
N ILE A 181 9.28 4.88 -9.34
CA ILE A 181 10.06 4.67 -8.11
C ILE A 181 11.54 4.55 -8.45
N ALA A 182 12.25 5.68 -8.32
CA ALA A 182 13.68 5.77 -8.57
C ALA A 182 14.50 5.09 -7.46
N GLU A 183 14.05 5.22 -6.22
CA GLU A 183 14.66 4.63 -5.02
C GLU A 183 13.55 4.20 -4.06
N ASP A 184 13.70 3.01 -3.51
CA ASP A 184 12.77 2.41 -2.56
C ASP A 184 13.26 2.66 -1.12
N GLU A 185 12.38 3.19 -0.28
CA GLU A 185 12.76 3.70 1.04
C GLU A 185 13.15 2.56 2.01
N ALA A 186 12.48 1.41 1.96
CA ALA A 186 12.84 0.23 2.76
C ALA A 186 12.45 -1.09 2.04
N THR A 187 13.43 -1.88 1.64
CA THR A 187 13.26 -3.05 0.75
C THR A 187 13.49 -4.35 1.49
N GLY A 188 12.47 -4.83 2.23
CA GLY A 188 12.60 -6.05 3.04
C GLY A 188 13.05 -7.29 2.27
N ALA A 189 12.63 -7.44 1.01
CA ALA A 189 13.07 -8.56 0.17
C ALA A 189 14.58 -8.56 -0.11
N ALA A 190 15.21 -7.38 -0.24
CA ALA A 190 16.66 -7.29 -0.41
C ALA A 190 17.39 -7.50 0.92
N ALA A 191 16.81 -7.04 2.03
CA ALA A 191 17.33 -7.30 3.37
C ALA A 191 17.38 -8.81 3.69
N LEU A 192 16.36 -9.59 3.28
CA LEU A 192 16.37 -11.05 3.41
C LEU A 192 17.54 -11.68 2.63
N LEU A 193 17.69 -11.32 1.35
CA LEU A 193 18.78 -11.83 0.51
C LEU A 193 20.16 -11.48 1.07
N LEU A 194 20.35 -10.24 1.56
CA LEU A 194 21.60 -9.82 2.18
C LEU A 194 21.88 -10.60 3.47
N THR A 195 20.85 -10.84 4.28
CA THR A 195 20.97 -11.61 5.54
C THR A 195 21.34 -13.07 5.26
N GLU A 196 20.74 -13.67 4.24
CA GLU A 196 21.11 -15.01 3.76
C GLU A 196 22.57 -15.05 3.30
N GLN A 197 22.98 -14.09 2.46
CA GLN A 197 24.34 -14.01 1.92
C GLN A 197 25.40 -13.86 3.02
N LEU A 198 25.10 -13.07 4.06
CA LEU A 198 26.05 -12.78 5.15
C LEU A 198 25.94 -13.77 6.32
N GLY A 199 24.84 -14.52 6.42
CA GLY A 199 24.62 -15.53 7.46
C GLY A 199 24.61 -14.96 8.89
N ARG A 200 24.17 -13.71 9.09
CA ARG A 200 24.21 -13.04 10.39
C ARG A 200 23.12 -11.99 10.57
N ALA A 201 22.84 -11.62 11.81
CA ALA A 201 21.90 -10.55 12.12
C ALA A 201 22.41 -9.19 11.65
N LEU A 202 21.49 -8.37 11.11
CA LEU A 202 21.76 -7.04 10.57
C LEU A 202 20.81 -6.00 11.16
N ASN A 203 21.36 -4.81 11.37
CA ASN A 203 20.62 -3.58 11.64
C ASN A 203 20.87 -2.63 10.46
N ILE A 204 19.89 -2.55 9.56
CA ILE A 204 20.03 -1.89 8.27
C ILE A 204 19.35 -0.53 8.32
N THR A 205 20.13 0.53 8.09
CA THR A 205 19.64 1.88 7.81
C THR A 205 19.49 2.05 6.30
N GLN A 206 18.26 2.00 5.80
CA GLN A 206 17.95 2.13 4.37
C GLN A 206 17.38 3.51 4.02
N GLY A 207 17.64 3.97 2.78
CA GLY A 207 16.94 5.10 2.19
C GLY A 207 17.25 6.41 2.92
N ARG A 208 16.22 7.14 3.33
CA ARG A 208 16.36 8.38 4.13
C ARG A 208 16.55 8.14 5.63
N GLY A 209 16.56 6.88 6.06
CA GLY A 209 16.78 6.49 7.45
C GLY A 209 15.70 5.56 8.01
N SER A 210 15.11 4.73 7.15
CA SER A 210 14.27 3.60 7.57
C SER A 210 15.12 2.52 8.23
N GLN A 211 14.59 1.83 9.23
CA GLN A 211 15.30 0.77 9.95
C GLN A 211 14.68 -0.59 9.68
N ILE A 212 15.47 -1.49 9.12
CA ILE A 212 15.13 -2.89 8.91
C ILE A 212 16.03 -3.74 9.82
N LEU A 213 15.43 -4.59 10.64
CA LEU A 213 16.17 -5.55 11.44
C LEU A 213 15.97 -6.94 10.86
N THR A 214 17.05 -7.70 10.75
CA THR A 214 16.99 -9.09 10.29
C THR A 214 17.88 -10.00 11.12
N ALA A 215 17.51 -11.27 11.22
CA ALA A 215 18.33 -12.30 11.85
C ALA A 215 18.09 -13.67 11.20
N PRO A 216 19.15 -14.47 10.95
CA PRO A 216 18.99 -15.87 10.58
C PRO A 216 18.27 -16.65 11.68
N GLY A 217 17.27 -17.42 11.29
CA GLY A 217 16.56 -18.38 12.11
C GLY A 217 16.94 -19.83 11.77
N PRO A 218 16.26 -20.81 12.38
CA PRO A 218 16.43 -22.23 12.06
C PRO A 218 15.95 -22.54 10.62
N ASP A 219 16.41 -23.66 10.07
CA ASP A 219 15.89 -24.25 8.82
C ASP A 219 15.84 -23.31 7.59
N GLY A 220 16.79 -22.37 7.52
CA GLY A 220 16.92 -21.40 6.42
C GLY A 220 15.91 -20.25 6.48
N GLU A 221 15.18 -20.12 7.59
CA GLU A 221 14.29 -19.00 7.83
C GLU A 221 15.06 -17.76 8.27
N ILE A 222 14.49 -16.59 8.01
CA ILE A 222 15.02 -15.30 8.42
C ILE A 222 13.89 -14.52 9.06
N GLU A 223 14.12 -14.06 10.29
CA GLU A 223 13.26 -13.07 10.91
C GLU A 223 13.57 -11.70 10.32
N ILE A 224 12.53 -10.96 9.95
CA ILE A 224 12.62 -9.58 9.49
C ILE A 224 11.57 -8.75 10.22
N GLY A 225 11.97 -7.59 10.74
CA GLY A 225 11.07 -6.75 11.50
C GLY A 225 11.46 -5.29 11.51
N GLY A 226 10.53 -4.48 12.01
CA GLY A 226 10.71 -3.06 12.19
C GLY A 226 9.44 -2.39 12.72
N ARG A 227 9.50 -1.07 12.86
CA ARG A 227 8.38 -0.26 13.36
C ARG A 227 7.39 0.01 12.24
N VAL A 228 6.11 -0.01 12.57
CA VAL A 228 5.03 0.33 11.65
C VAL A 228 4.24 1.51 12.20
N ARG A 229 3.84 2.42 11.31
CA ARG A 229 2.93 3.52 11.64
C ARG A 229 1.79 3.58 10.65
N LEU A 230 0.59 3.83 11.15
CA LEU A 230 -0.55 4.25 10.35
C LEU A 230 -0.42 5.75 10.02
N GLU A 231 -0.54 6.11 8.74
CA GLU A 231 -0.66 7.50 8.31
C GLU A 231 -2.00 8.05 8.78
N ALA A 232 -1.98 9.15 9.52
CA ALA A 232 -3.21 9.83 9.90
C ALA A 232 -3.80 10.50 8.65
N LEU A 233 -4.96 10.03 8.18
CA LEU A 233 -5.75 10.75 7.19
C LEU A 233 -5.93 12.19 7.69
N ALA A 234 -5.43 13.17 6.93
CA ALA A 234 -5.63 14.57 7.27
C ALA A 234 -7.15 14.82 7.39
N PRO A 235 -7.63 15.48 8.46
CA PRO A 235 -9.04 15.87 8.50
C PRO A 235 -9.33 16.70 7.25
N PRO A 236 -10.52 16.53 6.62
CA PRO A 236 -10.87 17.29 5.44
C PRO A 236 -10.67 18.78 5.74
N ALA A 237 -9.97 19.49 4.84
CA ALA A 237 -9.70 20.90 5.02
C ALA A 237 -11.01 21.64 5.37
N PRO A 238 -11.00 22.55 6.36
CA PRO A 238 -12.20 23.30 6.70
C PRO A 238 -12.72 24.00 5.45
N ILE A 239 -14.03 23.84 5.20
CA ILE A 239 -14.71 24.46 4.06
C ILE A 239 -14.40 25.97 4.11
N PRO A 240 -13.82 26.57 3.05
CA PRO A 240 -13.51 27.99 3.05
C PRO A 240 -14.76 28.81 3.39
N ALA A 241 -14.62 29.82 4.25
CA ALA A 241 -15.74 30.68 4.65
C ALA A 241 -16.45 31.35 3.44
N SER A 242 -15.75 31.48 2.31
CA SER A 242 -16.30 31.95 1.03
C SER A 242 -17.36 31.03 0.42
N VAL A 243 -17.38 29.75 0.78
CA VAL A 243 -18.40 28.76 0.36
C VAL A 243 -19.63 28.83 1.28
N LEU A 244 -19.43 29.10 2.58
CA LEU A 244 -20.53 29.29 3.55
C LEU A 244 -21.25 30.64 3.37
N ALA A 245 -20.61 31.61 2.73
CA ALA A 245 -21.16 32.94 2.46
C ALA A 245 -22.03 33.02 1.19
N GLN A 246 -22.21 31.92 0.44
CA GLN A 246 -23.13 31.93 -0.69
C GLN A 246 -24.59 31.89 -0.19
N PRO A 247 -25.48 32.77 -0.66
CA PRO A 247 -26.89 32.71 -0.28
C PRO A 247 -27.47 31.38 -0.72
N ALA A 248 -28.23 30.73 0.18
CA ALA A 248 -28.90 29.47 -0.11
C ALA A 248 -29.67 29.55 -1.45
N PRO A 249 -29.61 28.52 -2.31
CA PRO A 249 -30.38 28.54 -3.55
C PRO A 249 -31.87 28.69 -3.22
N THR A 250 -32.53 29.59 -3.92
CA THR A 250 -33.96 29.88 -3.79
C THR A 250 -34.74 28.56 -3.80
N PRO A 251 -35.58 28.26 -2.80
CA PRO A 251 -36.30 26.99 -2.75
C PRO A 251 -37.22 26.88 -3.97
N MET A 252 -36.96 25.89 -4.81
CA MET A 252 -37.82 25.53 -5.93
C MET A 252 -39.14 25.00 -5.36
N ARG A 253 -40.22 25.80 -5.48
CA ARG A 253 -41.57 25.38 -5.10
C ARG A 253 -42.05 24.28 -6.05
N ILE A 254 -41.91 23.03 -5.64
CA ILE A 254 -42.61 21.90 -6.28
C ILE A 254 -44.09 22.00 -5.86
N ARG A 255 -44.97 22.38 -6.78
CA ARG A 255 -46.42 22.23 -6.59
C ARG A 255 -46.76 20.74 -6.70
N MET A 256 -47.09 20.10 -5.59
CA MET A 256 -47.77 18.80 -5.62
C MET A 256 -49.23 19.02 -6.06
N ALA A 257 -49.65 18.37 -7.14
CA ALA A 257 -51.06 18.21 -7.45
C ALA A 257 -51.68 17.18 -6.49
N PRO A 258 -52.92 17.38 -5.99
CA PRO A 258 -53.56 16.42 -5.10
C PRO A 258 -53.86 15.12 -5.84
N ILE A 259 -53.36 14.01 -5.31
CA ILE A 259 -53.73 12.66 -5.72
C ILE A 259 -55.17 12.42 -5.25
N LYS A 260 -56.12 12.21 -6.18
CA LYS A 260 -57.44 11.67 -5.85
C LYS A 260 -57.23 10.26 -5.27
N ARG A 261 -57.53 10.09 -3.98
CA ARG A 261 -57.61 8.78 -3.34
C ARG A 261 -59.00 8.20 -3.60
N ASP A 262 -59.08 7.10 -4.35
CA ASP A 262 -60.20 6.19 -4.23
C ASP A 262 -60.04 5.35 -2.96
N ALA A 263 -61.10 5.29 -2.16
CA ALA A 263 -61.13 4.54 -0.93
C ALA A 263 -61.29 3.04 -1.24
N GLY A 264 -60.22 2.27 -1.01
CA GLY A 264 -60.33 0.82 -0.81
C GLY A 264 -59.46 -0.05 -1.72
N SER A 265 -58.18 -0.24 -1.37
CA SER A 265 -57.51 -1.55 -1.41
C SER A 265 -56.06 -1.43 -0.91
N ARG A 266 -55.55 -2.52 -0.31
CA ARG A 266 -54.26 -2.60 0.42
C ARG A 266 -53.05 -2.43 -0.54
N PRO A 267 -51.91 -1.87 -0.08
CA PRO A 267 -50.75 -1.67 -0.95
C PRO A 267 -50.00 -2.98 -1.21
N ARG A 268 -49.74 -3.29 -2.49
CA ARG A 268 -48.68 -4.20 -2.94
C ARG A 268 -47.47 -3.36 -3.41
N LEU A 269 -46.27 -3.74 -2.99
CA LEU A 269 -44.99 -3.23 -3.48
C LEU A 269 -44.64 -3.85 -4.84
N VAL A 270 -44.37 -3.05 -5.89
CA VAL A 270 -43.25 -3.19 -6.86
C VAL A 270 -43.07 -1.88 -7.69
N PRO A 271 -41.97 -1.64 -8.43
CA PRO A 271 -41.06 -0.50 -8.27
C PRO A 271 -41.28 0.64 -9.29
N TYR A 272 -40.81 1.84 -8.96
CA TYR A 272 -40.80 2.98 -9.88
C TYR A 272 -39.69 2.85 -10.92
N THR A 273 -40.04 2.93 -12.20
CA THR A 273 -39.11 3.30 -13.29
C THR A 273 -39.23 4.81 -13.54
N LEU A 274 -38.16 5.55 -13.24
CA LEU A 274 -38.04 6.96 -13.60
C LEU A 274 -37.50 7.08 -15.03
N ARG A 275 -38.31 7.64 -15.95
CA ARG A 275 -37.80 8.22 -17.21
C ARG A 275 -37.64 9.73 -17.00
N ALA A 276 -36.44 10.23 -17.25
CA ALA A 276 -36.19 11.66 -17.40
C ALA A 276 -36.25 12.01 -18.90
N GLU A 277 -37.17 12.88 -19.30
CA GLU A 277 -37.10 13.57 -20.58
C GLU A 277 -36.57 14.99 -20.36
N VAL A 278 -35.52 15.34 -21.09
CA VAL A 278 -34.94 16.69 -21.13
C VAL A 278 -35.69 17.48 -22.20
N MET A 279 -36.39 18.55 -21.81
CA MET A 279 -36.86 19.55 -22.77
C MET A 279 -35.80 20.63 -22.96
N SER A 280 -35.37 20.83 -24.20
CA SER A 280 -34.56 21.97 -24.61
C SER A 280 -35.41 23.27 -24.56
N PRO A 281 -34.80 24.44 -24.31
CA PRO A 281 -35.50 25.71 -24.44
C PRO A 281 -35.71 26.02 -25.93
N ARG A 282 -36.94 26.39 -26.30
CA ARG A 282 -37.24 27.09 -27.55
C ARG A 282 -37.08 28.59 -27.33
N GLU A 283 -36.49 29.28 -28.30
CA GLU A 283 -36.97 30.61 -28.70
C GLU A 283 -38.20 30.45 -29.61
#